data_AF-A0A7Z8Y8Z1-F1
#
_entry.id   AF-A0A7Z8Y8Z1-F1
#
_cell.length_a   1.000
_cell.length_b   1.000
_cell.length_c   1.000
_cell.angle_alpha   90.00
_cell.angle_beta   90.00
_cell.angle_gamma   90.00
#
_symmetry.space_group_name_H-M   'P 1'
#
loop_
_entity.id
_entity.type
_entity.pdbx_description
1 polymer ?
#
loop_
_entity_poly.entity_id
_entity_poly.type
_entity_poly.pdbx_seq_one_letter_code
_entity_poly.pdbx_strand_id
1 'polypeptide(L)'
;MKVALVLGSGGARGWAHIGVIEELEARGHEIVAVSGSSIGAVVGGAWAAGKLPELKEWITGLTKREVRKYYDWSLGGPGLLRGEKITAAIAGVVGNPRIEDLRAPFTVVCVDLLTGREVWFQKGPLQPAIRASFSLPGIFWPVRVGDRILVDGGVLNPLPVEPVLPTDFDAVVAVNLRGPVLHDPHEQYLEAKVSGEKNDDAAATSGNDTSGNGASSNATSGLTAPLRAVADSHIFHRAGAALEGLRENMAQHSKGFTAATRAAISEAIHHRDPQAHPTPETESTASAAARELDIDAPTFGHNRAIESHVEAPEEILPDLPKGMSLFQVGELAIAAMQNAIGRYRAAAMPVSVRIEIPADIVDTLDFHMGKEMIAYGREKAARALDDFPRAN
;
A
#
# COMPACT_ATOMS: atom_id res chain seq x y z
N MET A 1 -26.40 -5.66 14.95
CA MET A 1 -26.40 -4.84 13.73
C MET A 1 -25.78 -5.63 12.60
N LYS A 2 -26.26 -5.41 11.38
CA LYS A 2 -25.73 -5.92 10.12
C LYS A 2 -24.54 -5.05 9.69
N VAL A 3 -23.40 -5.69 9.44
CA VAL A 3 -22.14 -5.05 9.09
C VAL A 3 -21.74 -5.40 7.67
N ALA A 4 -21.54 -4.38 6.84
CA ALA A 4 -20.80 -4.48 5.60
C ALA A 4 -19.30 -4.30 5.91
N LEU A 5 -18.51 -5.36 5.75
CA LEU A 5 -17.11 -5.39 6.16
C LEU A 5 -16.17 -5.17 4.97
N VAL A 6 -15.27 -4.20 5.11
CA VAL A 6 -14.27 -3.84 4.09
C VAL A 6 -12.87 -4.15 4.61
N LEU A 7 -12.14 -5.02 3.91
CA LEU A 7 -10.81 -5.48 4.32
C LEU A 7 -9.74 -4.94 3.37
N GLY A 8 -8.91 -4.03 3.88
CA GLY A 8 -7.88 -3.36 3.10
C GLY A 8 -6.65 -4.20 2.76
N SER A 9 -5.84 -3.67 1.83
CA SER A 9 -4.54 -4.21 1.40
C SER A 9 -3.40 -3.76 2.32
N GLY A 10 -2.41 -4.62 2.58
CA GLY A 10 -1.30 -4.26 3.47
C GLY A 10 -0.31 -5.36 3.86
N GLY A 11 -0.16 -6.42 3.05
CA GLY A 11 0.80 -7.50 3.33
C GLY A 11 0.58 -8.15 4.70
N ALA A 12 1.66 -8.38 5.45
CA ALA A 12 1.61 -9.04 6.77
C ALA A 12 0.72 -8.33 7.82
N ARG A 13 0.51 -7.01 7.70
CA ARG A 13 -0.43 -6.27 8.56
C ARG A 13 -1.86 -6.82 8.49
N GLY A 14 -2.22 -7.46 7.38
CA GLY A 14 -3.57 -7.99 7.16
C GLY A 14 -3.96 -9.15 8.06
N TRP A 15 -3.05 -9.74 8.83
CA TRP A 15 -3.44 -10.68 9.89
C TRP A 15 -4.30 -10.02 10.98
N ALA A 16 -4.24 -8.68 11.11
CA ALA A 16 -5.16 -7.92 11.96
C ALA A 16 -6.64 -8.13 11.58
N HIS A 17 -6.95 -8.34 10.30
CA HIS A 17 -8.33 -8.57 9.83
C HIS A 17 -9.01 -9.75 10.54
N ILE A 18 -8.25 -10.81 10.86
CA ILE A 18 -8.77 -11.97 11.58
C ILE A 18 -9.26 -11.55 12.98
N GLY A 19 -8.46 -10.77 13.70
CA GLY A 19 -8.83 -10.26 15.03
C GLY A 19 -10.03 -9.32 14.99
N VAL A 20 -10.14 -8.49 13.95
CA VAL A 20 -11.31 -7.62 13.74
C VAL A 20 -12.58 -8.44 13.54
N ILE A 21 -12.53 -9.45 12.68
CA ILE A 21 -13.67 -10.31 12.41
C ILE A 21 -14.12 -11.05 13.68
N GLU A 22 -13.16 -11.62 14.42
CA GLU A 22 -13.45 -12.29 15.69
C GLU A 22 -14.12 -11.37 16.70
N GLU A 23 -13.70 -10.11 16.79
CA GLU A 23 -14.31 -9.12 17.70
C GLU A 23 -15.73 -8.74 17.26
N LEU A 24 -15.96 -8.56 15.95
CA LEU A 24 -17.29 -8.28 15.41
C LEU A 24 -18.26 -9.42 15.72
N GLU A 25 -17.86 -10.66 15.45
CA GLU A 25 -18.66 -11.85 15.71
C GLU A 25 -18.88 -12.06 17.23
N ALA A 26 -17.84 -11.84 18.06
CA ALA A 26 -17.94 -11.95 19.52
C ALA A 26 -18.93 -10.95 20.14
N ARG A 27 -19.09 -9.77 19.54
CA ARG A 27 -20.06 -8.75 19.94
C ARG A 27 -21.45 -8.97 19.34
N GLY A 28 -21.67 -10.06 18.61
CA GLY A 28 -22.95 -10.40 17.99
C GLY A 28 -23.30 -9.51 16.78
N HIS A 29 -22.31 -8.91 16.12
CA HIS A 29 -22.52 -8.23 14.86
C HIS A 29 -22.58 -9.24 13.72
N GLU A 30 -23.58 -9.12 12.85
CA GLU A 30 -23.78 -10.01 11.70
C GLU A 30 -23.05 -9.43 10.49
N ILE A 31 -22.01 -10.09 10.00
CA ILE A 31 -21.33 -9.65 8.77
C ILE A 31 -22.15 -10.12 7.57
N VAL A 32 -22.72 -9.17 6.82
CA VAL A 32 -23.68 -9.44 5.73
C VAL A 32 -23.08 -9.31 4.33
N ALA A 33 -21.93 -8.65 4.20
CA ALA A 33 -21.16 -8.59 2.97
C ALA A 33 -19.69 -8.32 3.29
N VAL A 34 -18.80 -8.82 2.44
CA VAL A 34 -17.36 -8.59 2.56
C VAL A 34 -16.77 -8.15 1.22
N SER A 35 -15.90 -7.15 1.25
CA SER A 35 -15.00 -6.83 0.15
C SER A 35 -13.55 -6.90 0.62
N GLY A 36 -12.67 -7.40 -0.24
CA GLY A 36 -11.27 -7.59 0.10
C GLY A 36 -10.33 -7.23 -1.04
N SER A 37 -9.20 -6.63 -0.69
CA SER A 37 -8.10 -6.30 -1.61
C SER A 37 -6.79 -6.87 -1.06
N SER A 38 -6.02 -7.59 -1.88
CA SER A 38 -4.76 -8.23 -1.48
C SER A 38 -4.96 -9.20 -0.31
N ILE A 39 -4.21 -9.02 0.77
CA ILE A 39 -4.39 -9.78 2.01
C ILE A 39 -5.82 -9.71 2.56
N GLY A 40 -6.54 -8.60 2.33
CA GLY A 40 -7.96 -8.49 2.67
C GLY A 40 -8.83 -9.49 1.90
N ALA A 41 -8.49 -9.80 0.64
CA ALA A 41 -9.16 -10.84 -0.13
C ALA A 41 -8.84 -12.25 0.38
N VAL A 42 -7.62 -12.48 0.90
CA VAL A 42 -7.24 -13.76 1.52
C VAL A 42 -8.05 -14.00 2.79
N VAL A 43 -8.05 -13.03 3.72
CA VAL A 43 -8.75 -13.17 5.00
C VAL A 43 -10.27 -13.15 4.80
N GLY A 44 -10.79 -12.23 3.98
CA GLY A 44 -12.20 -12.14 3.66
C GLY A 44 -12.73 -13.39 2.93
N GLY A 45 -11.94 -13.94 2.01
CA GLY A 45 -12.27 -15.18 1.31
C GLY A 45 -12.26 -16.38 2.24
N ALA A 46 -11.29 -16.48 3.15
CA ALA A 46 -11.27 -17.53 4.17
C ALA A 46 -12.47 -17.43 5.10
N TRP A 47 -12.82 -16.21 5.55
CA TRP A 47 -14.03 -16.01 6.34
C TRP A 47 -15.28 -16.39 5.53
N ALA A 48 -15.46 -15.89 4.31
CA ALA A 48 -16.65 -16.19 3.50
C ALA A 48 -16.77 -17.68 3.14
N ALA A 49 -15.66 -18.42 3.08
CA ALA A 49 -15.62 -19.87 2.88
C ALA A 49 -15.80 -20.70 4.15
N GLY A 50 -15.92 -20.06 5.33
CA GLY A 50 -16.00 -20.76 6.61
C GLY A 50 -14.67 -21.40 7.05
N LYS A 51 -13.54 -20.88 6.56
CA LYS A 51 -12.17 -21.38 6.76
C LYS A 51 -11.27 -20.43 7.56
N LEU A 52 -11.87 -19.45 8.23
CA LEU A 52 -11.12 -18.51 9.08
C LEU A 52 -10.38 -19.21 10.23
N PRO A 53 -10.97 -20.20 10.94
CA PRO A 53 -10.25 -20.92 11.99
C PRO A 53 -9.00 -21.66 11.48
N GLU A 54 -9.10 -22.36 10.34
CA GLU A 54 -7.98 -23.07 9.73
C GLU A 54 -6.91 -22.10 9.22
N LEU A 55 -7.30 -20.94 8.68
CA LEU A 55 -6.37 -19.87 8.31
C LEU A 55 -5.63 -19.35 9.55
N LYS A 56 -6.34 -19.08 10.64
CA LYS A 56 -5.75 -18.61 11.90
C LYS A 56 -4.78 -19.65 12.48
N GLU A 57 -5.14 -20.92 12.49
CA GLU A 57 -4.25 -21.98 12.96
C GLU A 57 -2.97 -22.04 12.13
N TRP A 58 -3.09 -22.02 10.81
CA TRP A 58 -1.93 -22.01 9.93
C TRP A 58 -1.00 -20.81 10.16
N ILE A 59 -1.55 -19.59 10.19
CA ILE A 59 -0.72 -18.37 10.27
C ILE A 59 -0.10 -18.17 11.67
N THR A 60 -0.77 -18.61 12.73
CA THR A 60 -0.19 -18.58 14.09
C THR A 60 0.91 -19.62 14.29
N GLY A 61 0.98 -20.64 13.43
CA GLY A 61 2.07 -21.61 13.39
C GLY A 61 3.32 -21.14 12.64
N LEU A 62 3.25 -20.03 11.90
CA LEU A 62 4.34 -19.61 11.01
C LEU A 62 5.53 -19.00 11.75
N THR A 63 6.69 -19.64 11.59
CA THR A 63 8.00 -19.06 11.89
C THR A 63 8.60 -18.36 10.68
N LYS A 64 9.59 -17.47 10.89
CA LYS A 64 10.40 -16.88 9.80
C LYS A 64 10.95 -17.95 8.84
N ARG A 65 11.33 -19.13 9.36
CA ARG A 65 11.83 -20.25 8.57
C ARG A 65 10.75 -20.87 7.68
N GLU A 66 9.52 -20.96 8.17
CA GLU A 66 8.40 -21.49 7.41
C GLU A 66 7.92 -20.53 6.35
N VAL A 67 7.87 -19.23 6.64
CA VAL A 67 7.55 -18.20 5.64
C VAL A 67 8.47 -18.32 4.41
N ARG A 68 9.78 -18.52 4.62
CA ARG A 68 10.74 -18.71 3.53
C ARG A 68 10.46 -19.91 2.63
N LYS A 69 9.75 -20.94 3.11
CA LYS A 69 9.41 -22.11 2.28
C LYS A 69 8.48 -21.73 1.13
N TYR A 70 7.66 -20.69 1.32
CA TYR A 70 6.72 -20.19 0.32
C TYR A 70 7.35 -19.26 -0.71
N TYR A 71 8.63 -18.93 -0.57
CA TYR A 71 9.35 -18.14 -1.58
C TYR A 71 9.74 -19.05 -2.75
N ASP A 72 9.22 -18.72 -3.92
CA ASP A 72 9.51 -19.33 -5.22
C ASP A 72 10.15 -18.31 -6.15
N TRP A 73 11.40 -17.98 -5.81
CA TRP A 73 12.22 -17.01 -6.53
C TRP A 73 12.30 -17.29 -8.02
N SER A 74 12.17 -16.24 -8.82
CA SER A 74 12.36 -16.32 -10.28
C SER A 74 13.25 -15.20 -10.78
N LEU A 75 14.39 -15.57 -11.35
CA LEU A 75 15.28 -14.64 -12.06
C LEU A 75 14.75 -14.43 -13.48
N GLY A 76 14.59 -13.18 -13.91
CA GLY A 76 14.20 -12.84 -15.28
C GLY A 76 12.71 -12.82 -15.62
N GLY A 77 11.84 -12.80 -14.61
CA GLY A 77 10.39 -12.62 -14.79
C GLY A 77 9.88 -11.23 -14.40
N PRO A 78 8.57 -10.97 -14.56
CA PRO A 78 7.93 -9.70 -14.21
C PRO A 78 7.82 -9.41 -12.70
N GLY A 79 8.39 -10.26 -11.83
CA GLY A 79 8.44 -10.08 -10.37
C GLY A 79 9.44 -11.05 -9.72
N LEU A 80 9.77 -10.80 -8.45
CA LEU A 80 10.76 -11.58 -7.68
C LEU A 80 10.31 -13.02 -7.37
N LEU A 81 9.02 -13.21 -7.13
CA LEU A 81 8.38 -14.46 -6.72
C LEU A 81 7.29 -14.85 -7.73
N ARG A 82 7.20 -16.13 -8.07
CA ARG A 82 6.09 -16.61 -8.93
C ARG A 82 4.76 -16.62 -8.18
N GLY A 83 4.81 -16.80 -6.87
CA GLY A 83 3.63 -16.86 -6.00
C GLY A 83 2.88 -18.19 -6.05
N GLU A 84 3.35 -19.19 -6.78
CA GLU A 84 2.73 -20.52 -6.91
C GLU A 84 2.68 -21.24 -5.56
N LYS A 85 3.77 -21.21 -4.78
CA LYS A 85 3.84 -21.91 -3.49
C LYS A 85 2.88 -21.33 -2.45
N ILE A 86 2.86 -20.00 -2.30
CA ILE A 86 1.94 -19.35 -1.35
C ILE A 86 0.48 -19.53 -1.79
N THR A 87 0.21 -19.53 -3.09
CA THR A 87 -1.13 -19.82 -3.63
C THR A 87 -1.56 -21.23 -3.31
N ALA A 88 -0.68 -22.22 -3.52
CA ALA A 88 -0.98 -23.60 -3.18
C ALA A 88 -1.23 -23.78 -1.67
N ALA A 89 -0.48 -23.07 -0.81
CA ALA A 89 -0.69 -23.09 0.63
C ALA A 89 -2.04 -22.49 1.02
N ILE A 90 -2.39 -21.31 0.48
CA ILE A 90 -3.70 -20.68 0.70
C ILE A 90 -4.84 -21.58 0.19
N ALA A 91 -4.68 -22.18 -0.99
CA ALA A 91 -5.67 -23.11 -1.54
C ALA A 91 -5.83 -24.38 -0.70
N GLY A 92 -4.76 -24.88 -0.09
CA GLY A 92 -4.81 -26.03 0.82
C GLY A 92 -5.60 -25.76 2.11
N VAL A 93 -5.64 -24.50 2.56
CA VAL A 93 -6.35 -24.08 3.78
C VAL A 93 -7.78 -23.63 3.48
N VAL A 94 -7.93 -22.72 2.50
CA VAL A 94 -9.20 -22.06 2.17
C VAL A 94 -10.05 -22.87 1.18
N GLY A 95 -9.45 -23.79 0.43
CA GLY A 95 -10.11 -24.50 -0.66
C GLY A 95 -10.37 -23.62 -1.88
N ASN A 96 -11.17 -24.10 -2.84
CA ASN A 96 -11.52 -23.34 -4.05
C ASN A 96 -13.03 -23.39 -4.36
N PRO A 97 -13.90 -22.96 -3.44
CA PRO A 97 -15.33 -22.83 -3.71
C PRO A 97 -15.58 -21.77 -4.80
N ARG A 98 -16.80 -21.75 -5.32
CA ARG A 98 -17.25 -20.64 -6.16
C ARG A 98 -17.63 -19.46 -5.28
N ILE A 99 -17.29 -18.24 -5.69
CA ILE A 99 -17.52 -17.01 -4.92
C ILE A 99 -19.02 -16.80 -4.67
N GLU A 100 -19.86 -17.12 -5.65
CA GLU A 100 -21.32 -17.00 -5.54
C GLU A 100 -21.97 -18.01 -4.57
N ASP A 101 -21.26 -19.07 -4.18
CA ASP A 101 -21.75 -20.12 -3.27
C ASP A 101 -21.26 -19.91 -1.83
N LEU A 102 -20.57 -18.79 -1.54
CA LEU A 102 -20.05 -18.46 -0.21
C LEU A 102 -21.17 -18.04 0.76
N ARG A 103 -20.88 -18.07 2.07
CA ARG A 103 -21.91 -17.81 3.11
C ARG A 103 -22.44 -16.37 3.13
N ALA A 104 -21.75 -15.45 2.48
CA ALA A 104 -22.16 -14.06 2.32
C ALA A 104 -21.64 -13.51 0.98
N PRO A 105 -22.29 -12.48 0.40
CA PRO A 105 -21.75 -11.72 -0.71
C PRO A 105 -20.30 -11.33 -0.47
N PHE A 106 -19.42 -11.79 -1.36
CA PHE A 106 -17.98 -11.53 -1.27
C PHE A 106 -17.46 -10.97 -2.58
N THR A 107 -16.69 -9.88 -2.49
CA THR A 107 -15.99 -9.30 -3.65
C THR A 107 -14.49 -9.32 -3.43
N VAL A 108 -13.77 -9.93 -4.38
CA VAL A 108 -12.32 -9.80 -4.49
C VAL A 108 -11.99 -8.71 -5.50
N VAL A 109 -11.21 -7.70 -5.08
CA VAL A 109 -10.80 -6.59 -5.95
C VAL A 109 -9.39 -6.83 -6.51
N CYS A 110 -9.25 -6.66 -7.82
CA CYS A 110 -7.99 -6.73 -8.56
C CYS A 110 -7.86 -5.51 -9.47
N VAL A 111 -6.70 -5.32 -10.10
CA VAL A 111 -6.49 -4.30 -11.13
C VAL A 111 -6.07 -4.97 -12.43
N ASP A 112 -6.75 -4.62 -13.52
CA ASP A 112 -6.34 -4.97 -14.88
C ASP A 112 -5.28 -3.97 -15.37
N LEU A 113 -4.04 -4.43 -15.48
CA LEU A 113 -2.89 -3.61 -15.85
C LEU A 113 -3.04 -2.92 -17.20
N LEU A 114 -3.71 -3.58 -18.16
CA LEU A 114 -3.76 -3.08 -19.53
C LEU A 114 -4.81 -1.98 -19.66
N THR A 115 -5.90 -2.08 -18.90
CA THR A 115 -6.99 -1.10 -18.94
C THR A 115 -6.88 -0.03 -17.86
N GLY A 116 -6.07 -0.26 -16.82
CA GLY A 116 -5.97 0.62 -15.66
C GLY A 116 -7.27 0.67 -14.85
N ARG A 117 -8.06 -0.41 -14.87
CA ARG A 117 -9.37 -0.48 -14.21
C ARG A 117 -9.40 -1.54 -13.12
N GLU A 118 -10.22 -1.29 -12.11
CA GLU A 118 -10.58 -2.31 -11.14
C GLU A 118 -11.36 -3.44 -11.81
N VAL A 119 -11.12 -4.66 -11.34
CA VAL A 119 -11.89 -5.85 -11.68
C VAL A 119 -12.42 -6.44 -10.38
N TRP A 120 -13.73 -6.61 -10.31
CA TRP A 120 -14.41 -7.15 -9.15
C TRP A 120 -14.85 -8.59 -9.42
N PHE A 121 -14.25 -9.55 -8.71
CA PHE A 121 -14.66 -10.93 -8.76
C PHE A 121 -15.74 -11.19 -7.70
N GLN A 122 -16.96 -11.41 -8.17
CA GLN A 122 -18.12 -11.81 -7.37
C GLN A 122 -18.65 -13.20 -7.76
N LYS A 123 -18.09 -13.79 -8.82
CA LYS A 123 -18.48 -15.09 -9.35
C LYS A 123 -17.26 -15.85 -9.85
N GLY A 124 -17.37 -17.18 -9.90
CA GLY A 124 -16.33 -18.09 -10.36
C GLY A 124 -15.44 -18.61 -9.23
N PRO A 125 -14.35 -19.33 -9.56
CA PRO A 125 -13.49 -19.96 -8.56
C PRO A 125 -12.77 -18.92 -7.71
N LEU A 126 -12.76 -19.12 -6.39
CA LEU A 126 -12.17 -18.21 -5.42
C LEU A 126 -10.64 -18.06 -5.55
N GLN A 127 -9.91 -19.15 -5.79
CA GLN A 127 -8.45 -19.14 -5.76
C GLN A 127 -7.80 -18.29 -6.88
N PRO A 128 -8.23 -18.37 -8.15
CA PRO A 128 -7.75 -17.45 -9.18
C PRO A 128 -7.97 -15.97 -8.84
N ALA A 129 -9.12 -15.63 -8.23
CA ALA A 129 -9.42 -14.27 -7.83
C ALA A 129 -8.49 -13.81 -6.69
N ILE A 130 -8.32 -14.61 -5.64
CA ILE A 130 -7.40 -14.32 -4.54
C ILE A 130 -5.96 -14.20 -5.07
N ARG A 131 -5.50 -15.17 -5.89
CA ARG A 131 -4.17 -15.16 -6.52
C ARG A 131 -3.92 -13.85 -7.28
N ALA A 132 -4.88 -13.40 -8.08
CA ALA A 132 -4.78 -12.13 -8.79
C ALA A 132 -4.72 -10.95 -7.80
N SER A 133 -5.58 -10.94 -6.78
CA SER A 133 -5.72 -9.83 -5.83
C SER A 133 -4.50 -9.58 -4.95
N PHE A 134 -3.65 -10.58 -4.68
CA PHE A 134 -2.37 -10.38 -3.96
C PHE A 134 -1.14 -10.33 -4.88
N SER A 135 -1.31 -10.23 -6.20
CA SER A 135 -0.21 -10.15 -7.18
C SER A 135 0.50 -8.80 -7.15
N LEU A 136 1.18 -8.48 -6.05
CA LEU A 136 1.79 -7.17 -5.85
C LEU A 136 2.91 -6.93 -6.89
N PRO A 137 2.82 -5.87 -7.71
CA PRO A 137 3.84 -5.57 -8.71
C PRO A 137 5.26 -5.52 -8.11
N GLY A 138 6.24 -6.07 -8.83
CA GLY A 138 7.62 -6.18 -8.35
C GLY A 138 7.87 -7.34 -7.39
N ILE A 139 6.92 -7.72 -6.53
CA ILE A 139 7.05 -8.90 -5.67
C ILE A 139 6.55 -10.15 -6.39
N PHE A 140 5.28 -10.20 -6.75
CA PHE A 140 4.63 -11.37 -7.34
C PHE A 140 4.40 -11.17 -8.83
N TRP A 141 4.48 -12.26 -9.58
CA TRP A 141 4.14 -12.22 -11.01
C TRP A 141 2.66 -11.85 -11.21
N PRO A 142 2.34 -11.00 -12.21
CA PRO A 142 0.98 -10.78 -12.66
C PRO A 142 0.31 -12.08 -13.10
N VAL A 143 -1.01 -12.12 -12.99
CA VAL A 143 -1.80 -13.33 -13.26
C VAL A 143 -2.70 -13.09 -14.45
N ARG A 144 -2.70 -14.03 -15.39
CA ARG A 144 -3.63 -14.00 -16.51
C ARG A 144 -4.92 -14.72 -16.14
N VAL A 145 -6.04 -14.02 -16.19
CA VAL A 145 -7.39 -14.61 -16.02
C VAL A 145 -8.21 -14.25 -17.25
N GLY A 146 -8.46 -15.25 -18.10
CA GLY A 146 -9.04 -15.03 -19.42
C GLY A 146 -8.13 -14.17 -20.32
N ASP A 147 -8.64 -13.04 -20.76
CA ASP A 147 -7.97 -12.03 -21.60
C ASP A 147 -7.29 -10.92 -20.79
N ARG A 148 -7.44 -10.92 -19.45
CA ARG A 148 -6.93 -9.86 -18.58
C ARG A 148 -5.57 -10.22 -17.98
N ILE A 149 -4.73 -9.21 -17.79
CA ILE A 149 -3.51 -9.32 -16.99
C ILE A 149 -3.75 -8.57 -15.68
N LEU A 150 -3.82 -9.32 -14.59
CA LEU A 150 -4.26 -8.82 -13.29
C LEU A 150 -3.10 -8.70 -12.32
N VAL A 151 -3.14 -7.63 -11.53
CA VAL A 151 -2.27 -7.38 -10.37
C VAL A 151 -3.13 -7.10 -9.13
N ASP A 152 -2.41 -6.93 -8.02
CA ASP A 152 -2.95 -6.61 -6.73
C ASP A 152 -3.98 -5.47 -6.76
N GLY A 153 -5.13 -5.71 -6.12
CA GLY A 153 -6.23 -4.76 -6.05
C GLY A 153 -5.85 -3.45 -5.37
N GLY A 154 -4.89 -3.51 -4.45
CA GLY A 154 -4.40 -2.41 -3.66
C GLY A 154 -3.87 -1.29 -4.55
N VAL A 155 -3.30 -1.60 -5.71
CA VAL A 155 -2.73 -0.63 -6.66
C VAL A 155 -3.69 0.54 -6.94
N LEU A 156 -4.99 0.26 -7.11
CA LEU A 156 -6.02 1.29 -7.29
C LEU A 156 -6.98 1.41 -6.11
N ASN A 157 -7.31 0.29 -5.45
CA ASN A 157 -8.30 0.24 -4.40
C ASN A 157 -7.77 -0.49 -3.14
N PRO A 158 -6.96 0.20 -2.32
CA PRO A 158 -6.41 -0.38 -1.10
C PRO A 158 -7.46 -0.59 -0.01
N LEU A 159 -8.63 0.04 -0.10
CA LEU A 159 -9.75 -0.09 0.84
C LEU A 159 -11.08 -0.12 0.06
N PRO A 160 -11.51 -1.30 -0.41
CA PRO A 160 -12.60 -1.41 -1.39
C PRO A 160 -13.99 -1.26 -0.78
N VAL A 161 -14.43 -0.03 -0.52
CA VAL A 161 -15.74 0.25 0.09
C VAL A 161 -16.89 0.07 -0.90
N GLU A 162 -16.68 0.42 -2.16
CA GLU A 162 -17.72 0.47 -3.19
C GLU A 162 -18.46 -0.86 -3.40
N PRO A 163 -17.80 -2.04 -3.39
CA PRO A 163 -18.48 -3.31 -3.63
C PRO A 163 -19.51 -3.71 -2.58
N VAL A 164 -19.45 -3.18 -1.35
CA VAL A 164 -20.40 -3.56 -0.28
C VAL A 164 -21.62 -2.65 -0.22
N LEU A 165 -21.57 -1.46 -0.81
CA LEU A 165 -22.63 -0.45 -0.78
C LEU A 165 -24.01 -0.93 -1.28
N PRO A 166 -24.11 -1.83 -2.28
CA PRO A 166 -25.42 -2.33 -2.72
C PRO A 166 -26.13 -3.28 -1.72
N THR A 167 -25.46 -3.68 -0.63
CA THR A 167 -26.02 -4.61 0.36
C THR A 167 -26.88 -3.88 1.40
N ASP A 168 -27.89 -4.54 1.96
CA ASP A 168 -28.62 -4.06 3.12
C ASP A 168 -27.77 -4.22 4.40
N PHE A 169 -27.30 -3.11 4.98
CA PHE A 169 -26.48 -3.07 6.19
C PHE A 169 -26.86 -1.88 7.09
N ASP A 170 -26.57 -2.01 8.39
CA ASP A 170 -26.72 -0.92 9.37
C ASP A 170 -25.45 -0.04 9.42
N ALA A 171 -24.27 -0.65 9.22
CA ALA A 171 -22.99 0.02 9.31
C ALA A 171 -21.95 -0.55 8.33
N VAL A 172 -21.08 0.32 7.80
CA VAL A 172 -19.86 -0.08 7.10
C VAL A 172 -18.70 -0.06 8.10
N VAL A 173 -18.07 -1.21 8.29
CA VAL A 173 -16.83 -1.34 9.09
C VAL A 173 -15.67 -1.55 8.13
N ALA A 174 -14.72 -0.61 8.11
CA ALA A 174 -13.57 -0.68 7.22
C ALA A 174 -12.26 -0.81 7.99
N VAL A 175 -11.46 -1.82 7.62
CA VAL A 175 -10.13 -2.06 8.20
C VAL A 175 -9.07 -1.55 7.26
N ASN A 176 -8.50 -0.40 7.61
CA ASN A 176 -7.44 0.24 6.85
C ASN A 176 -6.07 -0.18 7.40
N LEU A 177 -5.23 -0.77 6.56
CA LEU A 177 -3.87 -1.22 6.91
C LEU A 177 -2.80 -0.17 6.61
N ARG A 178 -3.23 1.05 6.28
CA ARG A 178 -2.40 2.22 5.99
C ARG A 178 -2.79 3.37 6.90
N GLY A 179 -3.06 3.07 8.17
CA GLY A 179 -3.34 4.06 9.19
C GLY A 179 -2.11 4.92 9.49
N PRO A 180 -2.29 5.99 10.29
CA PRO A 180 -1.19 6.87 10.70
C PRO A 180 -0.01 6.07 11.26
N VAL A 181 1.20 6.43 10.82
CA VAL A 181 2.43 5.80 11.28
C VAL A 181 2.67 6.10 12.77
N LEU A 182 3.25 5.14 13.48
CA LEU A 182 3.63 5.30 14.89
C LEU A 182 4.91 6.14 15.04
N HIS A 183 5.79 6.09 14.04
CA HIS A 183 7.06 6.80 14.02
C HIS A 183 7.10 7.79 12.87
N ASP A 184 7.65 8.99 13.09
CA ASP A 184 7.83 9.97 12.03
C ASP A 184 8.91 9.48 11.03
N PRO A 185 8.58 9.28 9.74
CA PRO A 185 9.54 8.82 8.74
C PRO A 185 10.73 9.78 8.56
N HIS A 186 10.51 11.07 8.82
CA HIS A 186 11.55 12.09 8.76
C HIS A 186 12.50 11.97 9.97
N GLU A 187 11.97 11.73 11.17
CA GLU A 187 12.81 11.48 12.36
C GLU A 187 13.62 10.18 12.20
N GLN A 188 13.01 9.10 11.72
CA GLN A 188 13.71 7.84 11.43
C GLN A 188 14.83 8.03 10.38
N TYR A 189 14.59 8.83 9.34
CA TYR A 189 15.62 9.16 8.35
C TYR A 189 16.79 9.94 8.97
N LEU A 190 16.49 10.94 9.80
CA LEU A 190 17.51 11.72 10.49
C LEU A 190 18.31 10.86 11.48
N GLU A 191 17.65 10.00 12.26
CA GLU A 191 18.30 9.06 13.18
C GLU A 191 19.23 8.08 12.43
N ALA A 192 18.75 7.51 11.31
CA ALA A 192 19.55 6.65 10.47
C ALA A 192 20.79 7.36 9.91
N LYS A 193 20.65 8.62 9.47
CA LYS A 193 21.77 9.44 8.96
C LYS A 193 22.79 9.77 10.06
N VAL A 194 22.33 10.18 11.24
CA VAL A 194 23.18 10.49 12.41
C VAL A 194 23.90 9.24 12.93
N SER A 195 23.26 8.08 12.89
CA SER A 195 23.88 6.80 13.27
C SER A 195 24.92 6.29 12.26
N GLY A 196 24.75 6.63 10.98
CA GLY A 196 25.71 6.33 9.91
C GLY A 196 26.96 7.21 9.98
N GLU A 197 26.79 8.50 10.26
CA GLU A 197 27.91 9.45 10.41
C GLU A 197 28.80 9.13 11.63
N LYS A 198 28.22 8.64 12.73
CA LYS A 198 29.01 8.24 13.93
C LYS A 198 29.92 7.03 13.72
N ASN A 199 29.70 6.21 12.69
CA ASN A 199 30.56 5.06 12.40
C ASN A 199 31.72 5.39 11.45
N ASP A 200 31.63 6.48 10.70
CA ASP A 200 32.68 6.89 9.76
C ASP A 200 33.83 7.65 10.47
N ASP A 201 33.54 8.33 11.59
CA ASP A 201 34.56 9.04 12.38
C ASP A 201 35.40 8.15 13.31
N ALA A 202 34.93 6.93 13.62
CA ALA A 202 35.64 6.00 14.50
C ALA A 202 36.68 5.12 13.77
N ALA A 203 36.68 5.11 12.43
CA ALA A 203 37.58 4.26 11.63
C ALA A 203 38.95 4.90 11.32
N ALA A 204 39.20 6.15 11.75
CA ALA A 204 40.42 6.89 11.41
C ALA A 204 41.53 6.85 12.49
N THR A 205 41.33 6.24 13.66
CA THR A 205 42.37 6.19 14.71
C THR A 205 42.34 4.91 15.54
N SER A 206 43.07 3.87 15.13
CA SER A 206 44.02 3.12 15.99
C SER A 206 44.54 1.87 15.27
N GLY A 207 45.87 1.76 15.14
CA GLY A 207 46.54 0.54 14.70
C GLY A 207 46.66 -0.51 15.80
N ASN A 208 47.02 -1.73 15.35
CA ASN A 208 47.58 -2.87 16.08
C ASN A 208 47.20 -3.08 17.56
N ASP A 209 46.52 -4.19 17.87
CA ASP A 209 47.16 -5.31 18.57
C ASP A 209 46.26 -6.54 18.71
N THR A 210 46.92 -7.68 18.82
CA THR A 210 46.39 -9.04 18.94
C THR A 210 45.86 -9.39 20.34
N SER A 211 44.97 -10.39 20.37
CA SER A 211 44.54 -11.25 21.49
C SER A 211 43.36 -10.78 22.36
N GLY A 212 42.44 -11.70 22.64
CA GLY A 212 41.45 -11.56 23.72
C GLY A 212 40.00 -11.79 23.29
N ASN A 213 39.39 -12.82 23.85
CA ASN A 213 38.02 -13.29 23.65
C ASN A 213 36.99 -12.31 24.27
N GLY A 214 35.84 -12.07 23.61
CA GLY A 214 34.74 -11.28 24.19
C GLY A 214 33.63 -10.93 23.18
N ALA A 215 32.40 -11.34 23.48
CA ALA A 215 31.22 -11.17 22.66
C ALA A 215 30.81 -9.70 22.43
N SER A 216 30.40 -9.36 21.21
CA SER A 216 29.39 -8.33 20.94
C SER A 216 28.81 -8.51 19.54
N SER A 217 27.49 -8.47 19.49
CA SER A 217 26.62 -8.53 18.32
C SER A 217 26.78 -7.30 17.42
N ASN A 218 26.91 -7.53 16.10
CA ASN A 218 26.46 -6.56 15.09
C ASN A 218 25.79 -7.32 13.93
N ALA A 219 24.48 -7.20 13.84
CA ALA A 219 23.63 -7.85 12.85
C ALA A 219 23.51 -7.00 11.58
N THR A 220 24.59 -6.94 10.82
CA THR A 220 24.57 -6.66 9.38
C THR A 220 25.09 -7.89 8.65
N SER A 221 24.29 -8.95 8.59
CA SER A 221 24.55 -10.09 7.72
C SER A 221 23.25 -10.78 7.34
N GLY A 222 22.68 -10.36 6.21
CA GLY A 222 21.41 -10.89 5.72
C GLY A 222 21.13 -10.72 4.23
N LEU A 223 22.12 -10.32 3.41
CA LEU A 223 22.03 -10.44 1.96
C LEU A 223 23.09 -11.46 1.54
N THR A 224 22.65 -12.68 1.24
CA THR A 224 23.55 -13.72 0.72
C THR A 224 23.98 -13.35 -0.71
N ALA A 225 25.18 -13.80 -1.08
CA ALA A 225 25.85 -13.52 -2.35
C ALA A 225 25.02 -13.62 -3.66
N PRO A 226 23.92 -14.42 -3.77
CA PRO A 226 23.09 -14.41 -4.97
C PRO A 226 22.36 -13.09 -5.23
N LEU A 227 22.02 -12.30 -4.19
CA LEU A 227 21.30 -11.02 -4.33
C LEU A 227 22.18 -9.90 -4.90
N ARG A 228 23.50 -10.00 -4.71
CA ARG A 228 24.47 -9.07 -5.31
C ARG A 228 24.57 -9.28 -6.82
N ALA A 229 24.40 -10.51 -7.30
CA ALA A 229 24.42 -10.85 -8.73
C ALA A 229 23.14 -10.47 -9.49
N VAL A 230 22.00 -10.28 -8.80
CA VAL A 230 20.74 -9.84 -9.44
C VAL A 230 20.80 -8.35 -9.80
N ALA A 231 21.44 -7.54 -8.94
CA ALA A 231 21.74 -6.14 -9.22
C ALA A 231 22.63 -5.95 -10.47
N ASP A 232 23.48 -6.94 -10.76
CA ASP A 232 24.43 -6.90 -11.88
C ASP A 232 23.96 -7.67 -13.14
N SER A 233 22.76 -8.28 -13.14
CA SER A 233 22.32 -9.13 -14.26
C SER A 233 21.70 -8.33 -15.43
N HIS A 234 22.04 -8.74 -16.66
CA HIS A 234 21.81 -8.13 -17.98
C HIS A 234 20.38 -7.65 -18.37
N ILE A 235 19.39 -7.70 -17.48
CA ILE A 235 18.04 -7.16 -17.70
C ILE A 235 18.05 -5.63 -17.64
N PHE A 236 18.91 -5.03 -16.82
CA PHE A 236 18.99 -3.59 -16.62
C PHE A 236 19.82 -2.85 -17.69
N HIS A 237 20.67 -3.56 -18.44
CA HIS A 237 21.39 -2.98 -19.57
C HIS A 237 20.46 -2.65 -20.76
N ARG A 238 19.32 -3.34 -20.89
CA ARG A 238 18.28 -3.06 -21.89
C ARG A 238 17.33 -1.94 -21.47
N ALA A 239 17.09 -1.74 -20.17
CA ALA A 239 16.35 -0.59 -19.67
C ALA A 239 17.14 0.72 -19.89
N GLY A 240 18.46 0.69 -19.69
CA GLY A 240 19.34 1.82 -20.03
C GLY A 240 19.34 2.16 -21.53
N ALA A 241 19.41 1.15 -22.40
CA ALA A 241 19.34 1.36 -23.85
C ALA A 241 17.96 1.85 -24.33
N ALA A 242 16.87 1.43 -23.68
CA ALA A 242 15.53 1.91 -23.98
C ALA A 242 15.29 3.35 -23.48
N LEU A 243 15.89 3.74 -22.35
CA LEU A 243 15.89 5.11 -21.84
C LEU A 243 16.74 6.05 -22.69
N GLU A 244 17.90 5.59 -23.19
CA GLU A 244 18.73 6.36 -24.12
C GLU A 244 18.04 6.50 -25.49
N GLY A 245 17.39 5.44 -25.98
CA GLY A 245 16.55 5.49 -27.17
C GLY A 245 15.34 6.43 -27.01
N LEU A 246 14.73 6.52 -25.83
CA LEU A 246 13.66 7.49 -25.53
C LEU A 246 14.21 8.92 -25.49
N ARG A 247 15.41 9.11 -24.94
CA ARG A 247 16.11 10.40 -24.85
C ARG A 247 16.51 10.92 -26.24
N GLU A 248 17.00 10.05 -27.12
CA GLU A 248 17.27 10.38 -28.53
C GLU A 248 15.98 10.68 -29.31
N ASN A 249 14.90 9.93 -29.06
CA ASN A 249 13.60 10.18 -29.69
C ASN A 249 12.98 11.51 -29.23
N MET A 250 13.09 11.84 -27.94
CA MET A 250 12.64 13.13 -27.40
C MET A 250 13.52 14.30 -27.89
N ALA A 251 14.83 14.08 -28.06
CA ALA A 251 15.71 15.08 -28.67
C ALA A 251 15.37 15.34 -30.14
N GLN A 252 14.97 14.31 -30.90
CA GLN A 252 14.52 14.44 -32.29
C GLN A 252 13.14 15.10 -32.41
N HIS A 253 12.21 14.84 -31.49
CA HIS A 253 10.87 15.45 -31.47
C HIS A 253 10.83 16.88 -30.90
N SER A 254 11.90 17.33 -30.22
CA SER A 254 12.05 18.73 -29.76
C SER A 254 12.19 19.76 -30.90
N LYS A 255 12.45 19.31 -32.14
CA LYS A 255 12.49 20.16 -33.34
C LYS A 255 11.11 20.54 -33.91
N GLY A 256 10.01 20.07 -33.31
CA GLY A 256 8.64 20.29 -33.79
C GLY A 256 7.88 21.48 -33.19
N PHE A 257 8.45 22.23 -32.22
CA PHE A 257 7.80 23.45 -31.71
C PHE A 257 8.21 24.65 -32.55
N THR A 258 7.39 25.00 -33.55
CA THR A 258 7.57 26.19 -34.37
C THR A 258 7.59 27.46 -33.50
N ALA A 259 8.38 28.45 -33.91
CA ALA A 259 8.52 29.73 -33.20
C ALA A 259 7.18 30.44 -32.97
N ALA A 260 6.19 30.20 -33.84
CA ALA A 260 4.83 30.71 -33.71
C ALA A 260 4.09 30.16 -32.47
N THR A 261 4.24 28.87 -32.13
CA THR A 261 3.61 28.27 -30.94
C THR A 261 4.26 28.77 -29.65
N ARG A 262 5.57 29.06 -29.69
CA ARG A 262 6.30 29.64 -28.56
C ARG A 262 5.90 31.09 -28.32
N ALA A 263 5.66 31.86 -29.38
CA ALA A 263 5.15 33.23 -29.30
C ALA A 263 3.72 33.27 -28.73
N ALA A 264 2.82 32.37 -29.17
CA ALA A 264 1.44 32.33 -28.70
C ALA A 264 1.31 32.00 -27.20
N ILE A 265 2.16 31.10 -26.67
CA ILE A 265 2.19 30.79 -25.23
C ILE A 265 2.75 31.97 -24.42
N SER A 266 3.79 32.65 -24.94
CA SER A 266 4.35 33.84 -24.30
C SER A 266 3.38 35.02 -24.27
N GLU A 267 2.57 35.19 -25.32
CA GLU A 267 1.53 36.21 -25.44
C GLU A 267 0.34 35.92 -24.50
N ALA A 268 -0.04 34.64 -24.37
CA ALA A 268 -1.08 34.20 -23.42
C ALA A 268 -0.66 34.37 -21.94
N ILE A 269 0.63 34.28 -21.64
CA ILE A 269 1.17 34.48 -20.29
C ILE A 269 1.31 35.98 -19.96
N HIS A 270 1.58 36.84 -20.94
CA HIS A 270 1.77 38.29 -20.72
C HIS A 270 0.49 39.14 -20.71
N HIS A 271 -0.68 38.57 -21.05
CA HIS A 271 -1.97 39.27 -20.95
C HIS A 271 -2.77 39.02 -19.65
N ARG A 272 -2.15 38.42 -18.63
CA ARG A 272 -2.66 38.54 -17.25
C ARG A 272 -1.98 39.72 -16.56
N ASP A 273 -2.74 40.79 -16.34
CA ASP A 273 -2.32 41.92 -15.51
C ASP A 273 -1.97 41.44 -14.08
N PRO A 274 -0.70 41.53 -13.65
CA PRO A 274 -0.27 41.05 -12.33
C PRO A 274 -0.71 41.94 -11.17
N GLN A 275 -1.42 43.05 -11.41
CA GLN A 275 -1.87 43.99 -10.36
C GLN A 275 -3.40 44.02 -10.12
N ALA A 276 -4.17 43.10 -10.71
CA ALA A 276 -5.59 42.96 -10.36
C ALA A 276 -5.75 42.22 -9.01
N HIS A 277 -5.91 42.97 -7.92
CA HIS A 277 -6.28 42.41 -6.61
C HIS A 277 -7.71 41.84 -6.62
N PRO A 278 -7.97 40.70 -5.95
CA PRO A 278 -9.33 40.18 -5.78
C PRO A 278 -10.16 41.13 -4.90
N THR A 279 -11.37 41.46 -5.33
CA THR A 279 -12.30 42.27 -4.54
C THR A 279 -12.91 41.47 -3.39
N PRO A 280 -13.26 42.10 -2.25
CA PRO A 280 -13.71 41.43 -1.02
C PRO A 280 -14.99 40.58 -1.16
N GLU A 281 -15.71 40.72 -2.26
CA GLU A 281 -17.00 40.04 -2.49
C GLU A 281 -16.85 38.58 -2.93
N THR A 282 -15.70 38.15 -3.47
CA THR A 282 -15.49 36.77 -3.94
C THR A 282 -15.00 35.80 -2.86
N GLU A 283 -14.37 36.28 -1.79
CA GLU A 283 -14.00 35.43 -0.65
C GLU A 283 -15.18 35.18 0.31
N SER A 284 -16.16 36.09 0.32
CA SER A 284 -17.34 36.01 1.20
C SER A 284 -18.28 34.85 0.85
N THR A 285 -18.39 34.44 -0.41
CA THR A 285 -19.41 33.46 -0.83
C THR A 285 -19.00 32.01 -0.60
N ALA A 286 -17.71 31.68 -0.76
CA ALA A 286 -17.17 30.35 -0.47
C ALA A 286 -17.07 30.09 1.06
N SER A 287 -16.72 31.11 1.84
CA SER A 287 -16.66 31.02 3.30
C SER A 287 -18.04 30.98 3.97
N ALA A 288 -19.04 31.66 3.40
CA ALA A 288 -20.43 31.62 3.88
C ALA A 288 -21.07 30.24 3.65
N ALA A 289 -20.83 29.61 2.50
CA ALA A 289 -21.35 28.27 2.20
C ALA A 289 -20.77 27.17 3.12
N ALA A 290 -19.53 27.34 3.59
CA ALA A 290 -18.89 26.41 4.52
C ALA A 290 -19.44 26.52 5.96
N ARG A 291 -19.98 27.68 6.35
CA ARG A 291 -20.56 27.91 7.68
C ARG A 291 -22.00 27.42 7.83
N GLU A 292 -22.75 27.27 6.74
CA GLU A 292 -24.12 26.75 6.76
C GLU A 292 -24.21 25.22 6.95
N LEU A 293 -23.10 24.49 6.79
CA LEU A 293 -23.09 23.02 6.78
C LEU A 293 -22.64 22.36 8.08
N ASP A 294 -22.24 23.12 9.11
CA ASP A 294 -21.81 22.64 10.45
C ASP A 294 -20.92 21.38 10.41
N ILE A 295 -20.01 21.34 9.42
CA ILE A 295 -19.00 20.28 9.29
C ILE A 295 -17.77 20.78 10.02
N ASP A 296 -17.44 20.16 11.15
CA ASP A 296 -16.12 20.29 11.76
C ASP A 296 -15.09 19.89 10.70
N ALA A 297 -14.43 20.89 10.13
CA ALA A 297 -13.39 20.68 9.13
C ALA A 297 -12.32 19.80 9.78
N PRO A 298 -12.01 18.61 9.22
CA PRO A 298 -10.88 17.84 9.70
C PRO A 298 -9.67 18.76 9.61
N THR A 299 -8.87 18.85 10.67
CA THR A 299 -7.66 19.66 10.71
C THR A 299 -6.73 19.18 9.59
N PHE A 300 -6.89 19.80 8.42
CA PHE A 300 -6.03 19.63 7.27
C PHE A 300 -4.64 20.05 7.75
N GLY A 301 -3.73 19.08 7.85
CA GLY A 301 -2.31 19.38 7.87
C GLY A 301 -2.08 20.35 6.72
N HIS A 302 -1.75 21.59 7.05
CA HIS A 302 -1.69 22.67 6.08
C HIS A 302 -0.75 22.18 4.97
N ASN A 303 -1.19 22.26 3.71
CA ASN A 303 -0.25 22.34 2.62
C ASN A 303 0.59 23.59 2.93
N ARG A 304 1.73 23.43 3.59
CA ARG A 304 2.76 24.45 3.56
C ARG A 304 3.13 24.51 2.09
N ALA A 305 2.65 25.53 1.39
CA ALA A 305 3.39 26.03 0.25
C ALA A 305 4.84 26.12 0.75
N ILE A 306 5.75 25.43 0.11
CA ILE A 306 7.17 25.60 0.39
C ILE A 306 7.49 26.99 -0.16
N GLU A 307 7.12 28.03 0.59
CA GLU A 307 7.66 29.37 0.48
C GLU A 307 9.01 29.36 1.20
N SER A 308 9.91 28.49 0.78
CA SER A 308 11.32 28.76 0.92
C SER A 308 11.78 29.32 -0.41
N HIS A 309 12.51 30.43 -0.37
CA HIS A 309 13.44 30.75 -1.44
C HIS A 309 14.42 29.57 -1.54
N VAL A 310 14.09 28.57 -2.34
CA VAL A 310 15.00 27.50 -2.70
C VAL A 310 15.90 28.09 -3.77
N GLU A 311 17.12 28.49 -3.38
CA GLU A 311 18.19 28.69 -4.36
C GLU A 311 18.32 27.39 -5.16
N ALA A 312 18.36 27.50 -6.49
CA ALA A 312 18.48 26.34 -7.36
C ALA A 312 19.74 25.56 -6.93
N PRO A 313 19.61 24.31 -6.47
CA PRO A 313 20.77 23.54 -6.07
C PRO A 313 21.69 23.36 -7.30
N GLU A 314 23.00 23.52 -7.13
CA GLU A 314 24.00 23.34 -8.20
C GLU A 314 23.93 21.94 -8.82
N GLU A 315 23.41 20.94 -8.09
CA GLU A 315 23.08 19.60 -8.58
C GLU A 315 21.61 19.24 -8.34
N ILE A 316 20.92 18.86 -9.43
CA ILE A 316 19.48 18.54 -9.47
C ILE A 316 19.20 17.09 -9.00
N LEU A 317 20.24 16.27 -8.82
CA LEU A 317 20.11 14.93 -8.28
C LEU A 317 20.32 14.99 -6.76
N PRO A 318 19.26 14.88 -5.93
CA PRO A 318 19.50 14.71 -4.51
C PRO A 318 20.24 13.39 -4.29
N ASP A 319 21.18 13.38 -3.36
CA ASP A 319 21.63 12.14 -2.72
C ASP A 319 20.38 11.45 -2.17
N LEU A 320 19.82 10.49 -2.93
CA LEU A 320 18.79 9.59 -2.43
C LEU A 320 19.29 9.00 -1.11
N PRO A 321 18.43 8.81 -0.09
CA PRO A 321 18.81 8.14 1.15
C PRO A 321 19.68 6.91 0.83
N LYS A 322 20.91 6.87 1.36
CA LYS A 322 21.84 5.76 1.11
C LYS A 322 21.12 4.45 1.42
N GLY A 323 20.99 3.57 0.42
CA GLY A 323 20.32 2.28 0.56
C GLY A 323 18.86 2.22 0.06
N MET A 324 18.29 3.31 -0.46
CA MET A 324 16.96 3.26 -1.08
C MET A 324 16.97 2.47 -2.38
N SER A 325 16.27 1.33 -2.40
CA SER A 325 16.15 0.45 -3.55
C SER A 325 15.09 0.93 -4.55
N LEU A 326 15.24 0.57 -5.83
CA LEU A 326 14.25 0.83 -6.88
C LEU A 326 12.86 0.26 -6.52
N PHE A 327 12.84 -0.85 -5.78
CA PHE A 327 11.61 -1.43 -5.24
C PHE A 327 10.93 -0.50 -4.23
N GLN A 328 11.68 0.06 -3.28
CA GLN A 328 11.15 1.02 -2.30
C GLN A 328 10.61 2.29 -2.97
N VAL A 329 11.27 2.78 -4.02
CA VAL A 329 10.76 3.91 -4.81
C VAL A 329 9.41 3.59 -5.45
N GLY A 330 9.27 2.39 -6.03
CA GLY A 330 8.00 1.92 -6.60
C GLY A 330 6.89 1.80 -5.56
N GLU A 331 7.18 1.18 -4.42
CA GLU A 331 6.23 1.06 -3.30
C GLU A 331 5.79 2.43 -2.76
N LEU A 332 6.72 3.37 -2.61
CA LEU A 332 6.41 4.74 -2.17
C LEU A 332 5.55 5.49 -3.20
N ALA A 333 5.83 5.33 -4.50
CA ALA A 333 5.03 5.93 -5.56
C ALA A 333 3.60 5.38 -5.56
N ILE A 334 3.46 4.05 -5.46
CA ILE A 334 2.15 3.38 -5.34
C ILE A 334 1.42 3.87 -4.08
N ALA A 335 2.11 3.93 -2.94
CA ALA A 335 1.54 4.41 -1.68
C ALA A 335 1.09 5.86 -1.76
N ALA A 336 1.86 6.74 -2.42
CA ALA A 336 1.50 8.13 -2.61
C ALA A 336 0.25 8.28 -3.48
N MET A 337 0.16 7.56 -4.60
CA MET A 337 -1.03 7.55 -5.45
C MET A 337 -2.27 7.04 -4.69
N GLN A 338 -2.11 5.95 -3.96
CA GLN A 338 -3.17 5.37 -3.12
C GLN A 338 -3.62 6.33 -2.02
N ASN A 339 -2.71 7.05 -1.36
CA ASN A 339 -3.05 8.04 -0.33
C ASN A 339 -3.80 9.24 -0.93
N ALA A 340 -3.50 9.63 -2.17
CA ALA A 340 -4.27 10.65 -2.87
C ALA A 340 -5.68 10.15 -3.22
N ILE A 341 -5.78 8.98 -3.87
CA ILE A 341 -7.07 8.36 -4.26
C ILE A 341 -7.93 8.07 -3.02
N GLY A 342 -7.33 7.51 -1.98
CA GLY A 342 -7.97 7.18 -0.71
C GLY A 342 -8.59 8.40 -0.04
N ARG A 343 -7.97 9.58 -0.12
CA ARG A 343 -8.55 10.83 0.40
C ARG A 343 -9.83 11.24 -0.34
N TYR A 344 -9.85 11.13 -1.67
CA TYR A 344 -11.05 11.42 -2.45
C TYR A 344 -12.17 10.42 -2.18
N ARG A 345 -11.84 9.12 -2.10
CA ARG A 345 -12.83 8.07 -1.81
C ARG A 345 -13.38 8.15 -0.39
N ALA A 346 -12.53 8.46 0.59
CA ALA A 346 -12.93 8.62 1.98
C ALA A 346 -13.91 9.79 2.20
N ALA A 347 -13.86 10.82 1.35
CA ALA A 347 -14.81 11.93 1.37
C ALA A 347 -16.13 11.60 0.66
N ALA A 348 -16.09 10.69 -0.33
CA ALA A 348 -17.24 10.33 -1.14
C ALA A 348 -18.04 9.13 -0.59
N MET A 349 -17.43 8.29 0.26
CA MET A 349 -17.99 7.01 0.70
C MET A 349 -18.22 7.01 2.22
N PRO A 350 -19.45 6.80 2.71
CA PRO A 350 -19.73 6.75 4.14
C PRO A 350 -19.15 5.47 4.75
N VAL A 351 -18.23 5.64 5.70
CA VAL A 351 -17.71 4.55 6.53
C VAL A 351 -18.12 4.84 7.96
N SER A 352 -18.89 3.93 8.56
CA SER A 352 -19.44 4.09 9.92
C SER A 352 -18.37 3.89 10.99
N VAL A 353 -17.53 2.85 10.83
CA VAL A 353 -16.45 2.52 11.75
C VAL A 353 -15.16 2.32 10.96
N ARG A 354 -14.11 3.08 11.30
CA ARG A 354 -12.77 2.90 10.73
C ARG A 354 -11.85 2.27 11.76
N ILE A 355 -11.25 1.16 11.39
CA ILE A 355 -10.23 0.48 12.18
C ILE A 355 -8.89 0.73 11.48
N GLU A 356 -8.09 1.61 12.07
CA GLU A 356 -6.80 2.05 11.52
C GLU A 356 -5.66 1.21 12.13
N ILE A 357 -4.98 0.45 11.28
CA ILE A 357 -3.75 -0.28 11.62
C ILE A 357 -2.56 0.54 11.09
N PRO A 358 -1.59 0.93 11.94
CA PRO A 358 -0.46 1.74 11.53
C PRO A 358 0.33 1.11 10.38
N ALA A 359 0.74 1.93 9.40
CA ALA A 359 1.41 1.45 8.21
C ALA A 359 2.82 0.87 8.49
N ASP A 360 3.45 1.27 9.59
CA ASP A 360 4.82 0.95 10.00
C ASP A 360 4.89 -0.07 11.16
N ILE A 361 3.76 -0.68 11.56
CA ILE A 361 3.73 -1.61 12.69
C ILE A 361 4.54 -2.90 12.44
N VAL A 362 4.54 -3.39 11.19
CA VAL A 362 5.34 -4.53 10.72
C VAL A 362 5.67 -4.34 9.24
N ASP A 363 6.76 -4.96 8.77
CA ASP A 363 7.13 -4.93 7.36
C ASP A 363 6.15 -5.75 6.50
N THR A 364 6.06 -5.42 5.21
CA THR A 364 5.13 -6.07 4.26
C THR A 364 5.25 -7.60 4.22
N LEU A 365 6.45 -8.15 4.45
CA LEU A 365 6.74 -9.59 4.37
C LEU A 365 6.86 -10.30 5.74
N ASP A 366 6.54 -9.61 6.85
CA ASP A 366 6.61 -10.16 8.20
C ASP A 366 5.44 -11.11 8.54
N PHE A 367 5.09 -12.01 7.62
CA PHE A 367 3.93 -12.91 7.74
C PHE A 367 4.01 -13.88 8.94
N HIS A 368 5.16 -13.97 9.61
CA HIS A 368 5.35 -14.75 10.84
C HIS A 368 4.76 -14.07 12.09
N MET A 369 4.45 -12.77 12.03
CA MET A 369 3.87 -11.98 13.13
C MET A 369 2.35 -12.19 13.30
N GLY A 370 1.85 -13.37 12.93
CA GLY A 370 0.42 -13.66 12.86
C GLY A 370 -0.27 -13.51 14.21
N LYS A 371 0.34 -13.99 15.30
CA LYS A 371 -0.25 -13.95 16.65
C LYS A 371 -0.42 -12.52 17.14
N GLU A 372 0.62 -11.72 16.97
CA GLU A 372 0.72 -10.33 17.40
C GLU A 372 -0.29 -9.48 16.62
N MET A 373 -0.32 -9.62 15.31
CA MET A 373 -1.22 -8.85 14.46
C MET A 373 -2.69 -9.21 14.67
N ILE A 374 -3.04 -10.48 14.89
CA ILE A 374 -4.41 -10.87 15.27
C ILE A 374 -4.82 -10.18 16.57
N ALA A 375 -3.98 -10.24 17.60
CA ALA A 375 -4.27 -9.62 18.89
C ALA A 375 -4.46 -8.11 18.76
N TYR A 376 -3.59 -7.45 18.00
CA TYR A 376 -3.66 -6.02 17.73
C TYR A 376 -4.94 -5.62 16.99
N GLY A 377 -5.33 -6.39 15.97
CA GLY A 377 -6.57 -6.17 15.22
C GLY A 377 -7.81 -6.29 16.10
N ARG A 378 -7.84 -7.27 17.02
CA ARG A 378 -8.92 -7.43 17.99
C ARG A 378 -9.02 -6.24 18.94
N GLU A 379 -7.90 -5.80 19.50
CA GLU A 379 -7.84 -4.63 20.38
C GLU A 379 -8.33 -3.35 19.67
N LYS A 380 -7.91 -3.13 18.43
CA LYS A 380 -8.32 -1.97 17.64
C LYS A 380 -9.80 -2.00 17.26
N ALA A 381 -10.32 -3.17 16.90
CA ALA A 381 -11.74 -3.36 16.67
C ALA A 381 -12.56 -3.06 17.93
N ALA A 382 -12.12 -3.59 19.08
CA ALA A 382 -12.81 -3.38 20.33
C ALA A 382 -12.97 -1.89 20.64
N ARG A 383 -11.87 -1.13 20.57
CA ARG A 383 -11.88 0.32 20.79
C ARG A 383 -12.76 1.06 19.78
N ALA A 384 -12.60 0.78 18.49
CA ALA A 384 -13.38 1.47 17.45
C ALA A 384 -14.89 1.21 17.57
N LEU A 385 -15.28 0.02 18.04
CA LEU A 385 -16.68 -0.33 18.29
C LEU A 385 -17.22 0.23 19.61
N ASP A 386 -16.36 0.46 20.61
CA ASP A 386 -16.74 1.14 21.86
C ASP A 386 -17.01 2.63 21.62
N ASP A 387 -16.21 3.25 20.75
CA ASP A 387 -16.36 4.66 20.36
C ASP A 387 -17.53 4.89 19.38
N PHE A 388 -18.04 3.82 18.76
CA PHE A 388 -19.15 3.93 17.81
C PHE A 388 -20.47 4.17 18.57
N PRO A 389 -21.14 5.33 18.37
CA PRO A 389 -22.35 5.66 19.10
C PRO A 389 -23.43 4.62 18.78
N ARG A 390 -23.95 3.96 19.84
CA ARG A 390 -25.11 3.09 19.69
C ARG A 390 -26.30 3.96 19.27
N ALA A 391 -26.87 3.69 18.11
CA ALA A 391 -28.16 4.26 17.75
C ALA A 391 -29.17 3.84 18.83
N ASN A 392 -29.73 4.83 19.55
CA ASN A 392 -30.79 4.64 20.54
C ASN A 392 -32.11 4.27 19.86
#